data_AF-A0A517TGG3-F1
#
_entry.id   AF-A0A517TGG3-F1
#
_cell.length_a   1.000
_cell.length_b   1.000
_cell.length_c   1.000
_cell.angle_alpha   90.00
_cell.angle_beta   90.00
_cell.angle_gamma   90.00
#
_symmetry.space_group_name_H-M   'P 1'
#
loop_
_entity.id
_entity.type
_entity.pdbx_description
1 polymer ?
#
loop_
_entity_poly.entity_id
_entity_poly.type
_entity_poly.pdbx_seq_one_letter_code
_entity_poly.pdbx_strand_id
1 'polypeptide(L)' 'MTALRIAPGDELLPVRKAVKEATGRDIHPSTAWRWIHRGVNGIQLEVAMPGGRPATTVEAVTRFVDRQTAAAIGDR' A
#
# COMPACT_ATOMS: atom_id res chain seq x y z
N MET A 1 -1.36 7.39 8.68
CA MET A 1 -1.22 7.50 7.22
C MET A 1 0.19 7.94 6.93
N THR A 2 0.93 7.13 6.19
CA THR A 2 2.31 7.43 5.79
C THR A 2 2.29 8.03 4.40
N ALA A 3 2.96 9.17 4.22
CA ALA A 3 3.02 9.86 2.95
C ALA A 3 3.94 9.10 1.97
N LEU A 4 3.42 8.77 0.79
CA LEU A 4 4.21 8.28 -0.33
C LEU A 4 4.96 9.47 -0.96
N ARG A 5 6.28 9.34 -1.10
CA ARG A 5 7.07 10.26 -1.91
C ARG A 5 6.91 9.87 -3.36
N ILE A 6 6.44 10.81 -4.18
CA ILE A 6 6.23 10.62 -5.62
C ILE A 6 7.34 11.30 -6.42
N ALA A 7 7.75 10.67 -7.51
CA ALA A 7 8.69 11.21 -8.48
C ALA A 7 8.02 11.32 -9.87
N PRO A 8 8.54 12.19 -10.76
CA PRO A 8 8.09 12.22 -12.15
C PRO A 8 8.24 10.84 -12.81
N GLY A 9 7.16 10.33 -13.41
CA GLY A 9 7.12 9.00 -14.03
C GLY A 9 6.43 7.92 -13.19
N ASP A 10 6.15 8.19 -11.91
CA ASP A 10 5.40 7.25 -11.07
C ASP A 10 3.95 7.09 -11.54
N GLU A 11 3.53 5.85 -11.74
CA GLU A 11 2.13 5.53 -12.03
C GLU A 11 1.34 5.40 -10.71
N LEU A 12 0.54 6.42 -10.40
CA LEU A 12 -0.37 6.40 -9.27
C LEU A 12 -1.66 5.67 -9.62
N LEU A 13 -1.94 4.62 -8.86
CA LEU A 13 -3.13 3.79 -9.00
C LEU A 13 -4.02 3.91 -7.74
N PRO A 14 -5.35 3.77 -7.87
CA PRO A 14 -6.21 3.55 -6.72
C PRO A 14 -5.70 2.35 -5.92
N VAL A 15 -5.67 2.45 -4.58
CA VAL A 15 -5.00 1.46 -3.72
C VAL A 15 -5.39 0.01 -4.03
N ARG A 16 -6.67 -0.27 -4.25
CA ARG A 16 -7.13 -1.64 -4.58
C ARG A 16 -6.59 -2.14 -5.92
N LYS A 17 -6.50 -1.25 -6.92
CA LYS A 17 -5.92 -1.59 -8.23
C LYS A 17 -4.42 -1.86 -8.07
N ALA A 18 -3.69 -0.99 -7.38
CA ALA A 18 -2.26 -1.22 -7.12
C ALA A 18 -2.01 -2.56 -6.42
N VAL A 19 -2.86 -2.94 -5.46
CA VAL A 19 -2.76 -4.24 -4.77
C VAL A 19 -3.02 -5.41 -5.72
N LYS A 20 -4.04 -5.31 -6.58
CA LYS A 20 -4.31 -6.32 -7.59
C LYS A 20 -3.13 -6.50 -8.55
N GLU A 21 -2.55 -5.40 -9.04
CA GLU A 21 -1.39 -5.44 -9.94
C GLU A 21 -0.16 -6.04 -9.24
N ALA A 22 0.10 -5.66 -7.98
CA ALA A 22 1.27 -6.12 -7.24
C ALA A 22 1.19 -7.59 -6.82
N THR A 23 0.01 -8.07 -6.39
CA THR A 23 -0.11 -9.40 -5.75
C THR A 23 -1.01 -10.36 -6.50
N GLY A 24 -1.63 -9.95 -7.61
CA GLY A 24 -2.64 -10.74 -8.32
C GLY A 24 -3.94 -10.99 -7.54
N ARG A 25 -4.16 -10.29 -6.42
CA ARG A 25 -5.31 -10.51 -5.52
C ARG A 25 -6.15 -9.27 -5.34
N ASP A 26 -7.47 -9.44 -5.43
CA ASP A 26 -8.42 -8.40 -5.05
C ASP A 26 -8.59 -8.36 -3.53
N ILE A 27 -8.58 -7.14 -2.97
CA ILE A 27 -8.86 -6.91 -1.55
C ILE A 27 -10.14 -6.12 -1.35
N HIS A 28 -10.79 -6.37 -0.22
CA HIS A 28 -11.98 -5.63 0.20
C HIS A 28 -11.63 -4.15 0.51
N PRO A 29 -12.50 -3.18 0.21
CA PRO A 29 -12.26 -1.76 0.51
C PRO A 29 -11.92 -1.47 1.98
N SER A 30 -12.53 -2.18 2.93
CA SER A 30 -12.21 -2.02 4.37
C SER A 30 -10.78 -2.46 4.70
N THR A 31 -10.25 -3.48 4.01
CA THR A 31 -8.85 -3.91 4.15
C THR A 31 -7.91 -2.83 3.65
N ALA A 32 -8.19 -2.25 2.48
CA ALA A 32 -7.42 -1.13 1.94
C ALA A 32 -7.43 0.06 2.91
N TRP A 33 -8.62 0.44 3.41
CA TRP A 33 -8.76 1.52 4.38
C TRP A 33 -7.96 1.25 5.66
N ARG A 34 -8.01 0.01 6.19
CA ARG A 34 -7.23 -0.38 7.35
C ARG A 34 -5.73 -0.25 7.09
N TRP A 35 -5.22 -0.71 5.96
CA TRP A 35 -3.79 -0.62 5.62
C TRP A 35 -3.28 0.82 5.52
N ILE A 36 -4.11 1.72 4.99
CA ILE A 36 -3.81 3.16 4.86
C ILE A 36 -3.79 3.85 6.23
N HIS A 37 -4.82 3.61 7.06
CA HIS A 37 -5.05 4.39 8.27
C HIS A 37 -4.38 3.79 9.52
N ARG A 38 -4.41 2.46 9.66
CA ARG A 38 -3.90 1.73 10.84
C ARG A 38 -2.67 0.87 10.54
N GLY A 39 -2.57 0.35 9.32
CA GLY A 39 -1.57 -0.65 8.96
C GLY A 39 -1.90 -2.05 9.49
N VAL A 40 -0.91 -2.92 9.43
CA VAL A 40 -0.90 -4.29 9.98
C VAL A 40 0.52 -4.60 10.45
N ASN A 41 0.67 -5.29 11.58
CA ASN A 41 1.98 -5.60 12.18
C ASN A 41 2.87 -4.35 12.36
N GLY A 42 2.28 -3.20 12.70
CA GLY A 42 2.99 -1.92 12.86
C GLY A 42 3.44 -1.26 11.54
N ILE A 43 3.12 -1.85 10.39
CA ILE A 43 3.53 -1.37 9.07
C ILE A 43 2.31 -0.81 8.36
N GLN A 44 2.40 0.43 7.86
CA GLN A 44 1.34 1.10 7.12
C GLN A 44 1.67 1.17 5.63
N LEU A 45 0.63 1.09 4.79
CA LEU A 45 0.80 1.31 3.35
C LEU A 45 1.00 2.81 3.08
N GLU A 46 2.03 3.12 2.29
CA GLU A 46 2.31 4.47 1.85
C GLU A 46 1.34 4.90 0.75
N VAL A 47 0.77 6.10 0.89
CA VAL A 47 -0.17 6.65 -0.10
C VAL A 47 0.08 8.13 -0.37
N ALA A 48 -0.23 8.54 -1.60
CA ALA A 48 -0.40 9.91 -2.02
C ALA A 48 -1.90 10.26 -2.09
N MET A 49 -2.23 11.55 -2.07
CA MET A 49 -3.61 12.05 -2.12
C MET A 49 -3.87 12.95 -3.34
N PRO A 50 -3.66 12.48 -4.59
CA PRO A 50 -3.98 13.27 -5.76
C PRO A 50 -5.49 13.53 -5.82
N GLY A 51 -5.90 14.81 -5.78
CA GLY A 51 -7.31 15.18 -5.84
C GLY A 51 -8.17 14.65 -4.69
N GLY A 52 -7.58 14.45 -3.50
CA GLY A 52 -8.32 14.05 -2.29
C GLY A 52 -8.71 12.57 -2.20
N ARG A 53 -8.23 11.73 -3.12
CA ARG A 53 -8.41 10.26 -3.07
C ARG A 53 -7.08 9.56 -2.85
N PRO A 54 -7.01 8.52 -2.00
CA PRO A 54 -5.77 7.80 -1.76
C PRO A 54 -5.37 6.99 -3.00
N ALA A 55 -4.15 7.23 -3.46
CA ALA A 55 -3.49 6.49 -4.51
C ALA A 55 -2.11 6.02 -4.04
N THR A 56 -1.59 4.96 -4.66
CA THR A 56 -0.27 4.40 -4.36
C THR A 56 0.36 3.84 -5.63
N THR A 57 1.62 3.44 -5.55
CA THR A 57 2.31 2.76 -6.65
C THR A 57 2.33 1.25 -6.40
N VAL A 58 2.52 0.47 -7.46
CA VAL A 58 2.74 -0.98 -7.36
C VAL A 58 3.94 -1.28 -6.46
N GLU A 59 5.04 -0.53 -6.63
CA GLU A 59 6.25 -0.70 -5.82
C GLU A 59 6.00 -0.48 -4.32
N ALA A 60 5.26 0.57 -3.95
CA ALA A 60 4.93 0.84 -2.55
C ALA A 60 4.08 -0.28 -1.93
N VAL A 61 3.19 -0.90 -2.71
CA VAL A 61 2.45 -2.09 -2.26
C VAL A 61 3.40 -3.27 -2.07
N THR A 62 4.29 -3.55 -3.01
CA THR A 62 5.27 -4.65 -2.89
C THR A 62 6.09 -4.49 -1.61
N ARG A 63 6.69 -3.31 -1.38
CA ARG A 63 7.46 -3.05 -0.15
C ARG A 63 6.61 -3.21 1.11
N PHE A 64 5.35 -2.77 1.06
CA PHE A 64 4.43 -2.93 2.18
C PHE A 64 4.20 -4.42 2.48
N VAL A 65 3.86 -5.22 1.47
CA VAL A 65 3.61 -6.67 1.56
C VAL A 65 4.84 -7.40 2.09
N ASP A 66 6.02 -7.12 1.57
CA ASP A 66 7.26 -7.76 2.00
C ASP A 66 7.52 -7.50 3.48
N ARG A 67 7.46 -6.22 3.89
CA ARG A 67 7.68 -5.82 5.28
C ARG A 67 6.65 -6.42 6.22
N GLN A 68 5.35 -6.39 5.87
CA GLN A 68 4.32 -6.93 6.76
C GLN A 68 4.42 -8.45 6.89
N THR A 69 4.91 -9.12 5.85
CA THR A 69 5.09 -10.58 5.81
C THR A 69 6.29 -10.96 6.66
N ALA A 70 7.44 -10.30 6.48
CA ALA A 70 8.61 -10.46 7.34
C ALA A 70 8.25 -10.26 8.83
N ALA A 71 7.49 -9.21 9.14
CA ALA A 71 7.00 -8.97 10.49
C ALA A 71 6.01 -10.03 11.01
N ALA A 72 5.20 -10.64 10.14
CA ALA A 72 4.24 -11.68 10.50
C ALA A 72 4.92 -13.01 10.84
N ILE A 73 5.97 -13.37 10.08
CA ILE A 73 6.67 -14.66 10.23
C ILE A 73 7.87 -14.58 11.17
N GLY A 74 8.28 -13.37 11.58
CA GLY A 74 9.39 -13.15 12.51
C GLY A 74 10.78 -13.17 11.86
N ASP A 75 10.84 -13.00 10.54
CA ASP A 75 12.08 -12.85 9.78
C ASP A 75 12.61 -11.42 9.99
N ARG A 76 13.66 -11.27 10.81
CA ARG A 76 14.23 -9.98 11.22
C ARG A 76 15.58 -9.75 10.56
#